data_AF-A0A699KVZ0-F1
#
_entry.id   AF-A0A699KVZ0-F1
#
_cell.length_a   1.000
_cell.length_b   1.000
_cell.length_c   1.000
_cell.angle_alpha   90.00
_cell.angle_beta   90.00
_cell.angle_gamma   90.00
#
_symmetry.space_group_name_H-M   'P 1'
#
loop_
_entity.id
_entity.type
_entity.pdbx_description
1 polymer ?
#
loop_
_entity_poly.entity_id
_entity_poly.type
_entity_poly.pdbx_seq_one_letter_code
_entity_poly.pdbx_strand_id
1 'polypeptide(L)'
;QSKYALESLKKYDFESFDPVDTPMVEKSKLNEDKEGKAVDPSHYRGMFGTLFYLIASRPDLQFVICMCARYQARPIKKYLRAVKRIFRYLRGTVNWGLWYQKDSSIALMAFANADHAVCQDTRRNTSSSL
;
A
#
# COMPACT_ATOMS: atom_id res chain seq x y z
N GLN A 1 14.68 5.88 -5.91
CA GLN A 1 13.34 5.38 -5.56
C GLN A 1 12.32 5.65 -6.67
N SER A 2 12.19 6.90 -7.13
CA SER A 2 11.30 7.26 -8.25
C SER A 2 11.51 6.43 -9.52
N LYS A 3 12.76 6.06 -9.86
CA LYS A 3 13.05 5.12 -10.96
C LYS A 3 12.33 3.77 -10.81
N TYR A 4 12.43 3.15 -9.63
CA TYR A 4 11.77 1.88 -9.35
C TYR A 4 10.23 2.04 -9.36
N ALA A 5 9.70 3.15 -8.84
CA ALA A 5 8.28 3.44 -8.91
C ALA A 5 7.79 3.56 -10.37
N LEU A 6 8.54 4.24 -11.24
CA LEU A 6 8.22 4.35 -12.68
C LEU A 6 8.27 2.98 -13.39
N GLU A 7 9.35 2.21 -13.17
CA GLU A 7 9.46 0.84 -13.72
C GLU A 7 8.32 -0.06 -13.24
N SER A 8 7.90 0.10 -11.98
CA SER A 8 6.75 -0.60 -11.40
C SER A 8 5.45 -0.20 -12.09
N LEU A 9 5.24 1.09 -12.33
CA LEU A 9 4.05 1.58 -13.05
C LEU A 9 4.01 1.03 -14.48
N LYS A 10 5.17 0.98 -15.16
CA LYS A 10 5.31 0.37 -16.48
C LYS A 10 4.96 -1.12 -16.48
N LYS A 11 5.50 -1.86 -15.53
CA LYS A 11 5.30 -3.32 -15.40
C LYS A 11 3.83 -3.72 -15.27
N TYR A 12 3.00 -2.86 -14.68
CA TYR A 12 1.59 -3.14 -14.44
C TYR A 12 0.65 -2.25 -15.28
N ASP A 13 1.17 -1.58 -16.32
CA ASP A 13 0.42 -0.75 -17.26
C ASP A 13 -0.30 0.46 -16.62
N PHE A 14 0.28 1.06 -15.57
CA PHE A 14 -0.25 2.25 -14.89
C PHE A 14 0.36 3.57 -15.36
N GLU A 15 1.26 3.57 -16.35
CA GLU A 15 1.91 4.78 -16.86
C GLU A 15 0.93 5.82 -17.44
N SER A 16 -0.20 5.37 -18.01
CA SER A 16 -1.23 6.21 -18.64
C SER A 16 -2.48 6.43 -17.78
N PHE A 17 -2.59 5.79 -16.61
CA PHE A 17 -3.81 5.80 -15.78
C PHE A 17 -3.96 7.05 -14.94
N ASP A 18 -5.08 7.77 -15.00
CA ASP A 18 -5.28 9.01 -14.23
C ASP A 18 -4.92 8.85 -12.75
N PRO A 19 -4.05 9.73 -12.21
CA PRO A 19 -3.64 9.65 -10.82
C PRO A 19 -4.84 9.89 -9.89
N VAL A 20 -4.68 9.49 -8.63
CA VAL A 20 -5.66 9.77 -7.58
C VAL A 20 -4.95 10.37 -6.38
N ASP A 21 -5.61 11.27 -5.67
CA ASP A 21 -5.00 12.00 -4.55
C ASP A 21 -4.90 11.15 -3.28
N THR A 22 -5.67 10.07 -3.18
CA THR A 22 -5.69 9.21 -1.99
C THR A 22 -5.44 7.73 -2.34
N PRO A 23 -4.56 7.04 -1.59
CA PRO A 23 -4.26 5.63 -1.81
C PRO A 23 -5.43 4.71 -1.41
N MET A 24 -6.30 5.16 -0.49
CA MET A 24 -7.50 4.45 -0.06
C MET A 24 -8.69 5.41 0.06
N VAL A 25 -9.90 4.88 -0.07
CA VAL A 25 -11.13 5.68 0.15
C VAL A 25 -11.43 5.68 1.65
N GLU A 26 -11.71 6.85 2.22
CA GLU A 26 -11.88 7.09 3.66
C GLU A 26 -12.91 6.16 4.35
N LYS A 27 -13.88 5.63 3.59
CA LYS A 27 -14.92 4.71 4.06
C LYS A 27 -14.92 3.34 3.37
N SER A 28 -13.86 2.98 2.63
CA SER A 28 -13.81 1.65 2.01
C SER A 28 -13.57 0.59 3.08
N LYS A 29 -14.66 -0.01 3.56
CA LYS A 29 -14.64 -1.24 4.34
C LYS A 29 -14.16 -2.38 3.43
N LEU A 30 -12.84 -2.60 3.41
CA LEU A 30 -12.25 -3.84 2.91
C LEU A 30 -12.61 -4.94 3.91
N ASN A 31 -13.85 -5.41 3.87
CA ASN A 31 -14.29 -6.57 4.64
C ASN A 31 -14.07 -7.83 3.81
N GLU A 32 -13.93 -8.96 4.53
CA GLU A 32 -14.01 -10.30 3.95
C GLU A 32 -15.25 -10.44 3.05
N ASP A 33 -15.00 -10.80 1.80
CA ASP A 33 -16.02 -11.13 0.82
C ASP A 33 -15.78 -12.57 0.37
N LYS A 34 -16.67 -13.47 0.82
CA LYS A 34 -16.61 -14.92 0.60
C LYS A 34 -17.07 -15.32 -0.80
N GLU A 35 -17.86 -14.48 -1.46
CA GLU A 35 -18.49 -14.74 -2.76
C GLU A 35 -17.79 -14.02 -3.93
N GLY A 36 -16.88 -13.10 -3.62
CA GLY A 36 -16.13 -12.33 -4.60
C GLY A 36 -15.39 -13.21 -5.63
N LYS A 37 -15.46 -12.80 -6.90
CA LYS A 37 -14.74 -13.47 -7.99
C LYS A 37 -13.23 -13.43 -7.74
N ALA A 38 -12.61 -14.62 -7.68
CA ALA A 38 -11.18 -14.80 -7.51
C ALA A 38 -10.38 -14.13 -8.64
N VAL A 39 -9.17 -13.70 -8.31
CA VAL A 39 -8.16 -13.11 -9.20
C VAL A 39 -6.95 -14.03 -9.20
N ASP A 40 -6.14 -14.01 -10.27
CA ASP A 40 -4.87 -14.71 -10.31
C ASP A 40 -3.98 -14.36 -9.09
N PRO A 41 -3.69 -15.33 -8.20
CA PRO A 41 -2.88 -15.09 -7.02
C PRO A 41 -1.45 -14.70 -7.36
N SER A 42 -0.89 -15.20 -8.46
CA SER A 42 0.51 -14.92 -8.84
C SER A 42 0.68 -13.45 -9.22
N HIS A 43 -0.20 -12.94 -10.08
CA HIS A 43 -0.23 -11.53 -10.43
C HIS A 43 -0.43 -10.63 -9.20
N TYR A 44 -1.40 -10.96 -8.34
CA TYR A 44 -1.68 -10.19 -7.12
C TYR A 44 -0.48 -10.16 -6.17
N ARG A 45 0.17 -11.31 -5.93
CA ARG A 45 1.37 -11.40 -5.08
C ARG A 45 2.55 -10.62 -5.67
N GLY A 46 2.71 -10.63 -7.00
CA GLY A 46 3.73 -9.82 -7.67
C GLY A 46 3.54 -8.31 -7.44
N MET A 47 2.29 -7.83 -7.51
CA MET A 47 1.97 -6.43 -7.19
C MET A 47 2.34 -6.10 -5.75
N PHE A 48 2.03 -6.98 -4.79
CA PHE A 48 2.41 -6.78 -3.39
C PHE A 48 3.92 -6.77 -3.17
N GLY A 49 4.68 -7.65 -3.81
CA GLY A 49 6.15 -7.63 -3.70
C GLY A 49 6.73 -6.28 -4.12
N THR A 50 6.18 -5.70 -5.20
CA THR A 50 6.56 -4.37 -5.68
C THR A 50 6.19 -3.27 -4.67
N LEU A 51 4.98 -3.34 -4.12
CA LEU A 51 4.50 -2.38 -3.11
C LEU A 51 5.31 -2.47 -1.80
N PHE A 52 5.66 -3.67 -1.34
CA PHE A 52 6.47 -3.85 -0.12
C PHE A 52 7.86 -3.24 -0.26
N TYR A 53 8.47 -3.31 -1.44
CA TYR A 53 9.74 -2.61 -1.70
C TYR A 53 9.58 -1.08 -1.58
N LEU A 54 8.44 -0.54 -2.03
CA LEU A 54 8.17 0.89 -1.96
C LEU A 54 7.96 1.40 -0.52
N ILE A 55 7.35 0.60 0.38
CA ILE A 55 7.06 0.97 1.78
C ILE A 55 8.29 1.54 2.49
N ALA A 56 9.46 0.92 2.28
CA ALA A 56 10.71 1.31 2.95
C ALA A 56 11.07 2.80 2.76
N SER A 57 10.56 3.43 1.71
CA SER A 57 10.78 4.84 1.39
C SER A 57 9.51 5.69 1.30
N ARG A 58 8.35 5.04 1.38
CA ARG A 58 7.03 5.64 1.21
C ARG A 58 6.14 5.19 2.38
N PRO A 59 6.42 5.67 3.60
CA PRO A 59 5.65 5.29 4.79
C PRO A 59 4.18 5.72 4.69
N ASP A 60 3.87 6.72 3.85
CA ASP A 60 2.50 7.13 3.52
C ASP A 60 1.64 5.99 2.95
N LEU A 61 2.27 4.98 2.33
CA LEU A 61 1.59 3.82 1.76
C LEU A 61 1.46 2.64 2.74
N GLN A 62 2.20 2.66 3.84
CA GLN A 62 2.36 1.50 4.73
C GLN A 62 1.00 1.02 5.26
N PHE A 63 0.18 1.92 5.77
CA PHE A 63 -1.13 1.59 6.33
C PHE A 63 -2.03 0.88 5.31
N VAL A 64 -2.13 1.43 4.10
CA VAL A 64 -3.03 0.91 3.05
C VAL A 64 -2.55 -0.45 2.54
N ILE A 65 -1.24 -0.63 2.38
CA ILE A 65 -0.68 -1.91 1.93
C ILE A 65 -0.87 -2.98 3.01
N CYS A 66 -0.59 -2.67 4.28
CA CYS A 66 -0.81 -3.59 5.39
C CYS A 66 -2.28 -4.03 5.51
N MET A 67 -3.23 -3.11 5.30
CA MET A 67 -4.65 -3.43 5.28
C MET A 67 -5.01 -4.39 4.13
N CYS A 68 -4.49 -4.15 2.92
CA CYS A 68 -4.80 -4.99 1.75
C CYS A 68 -4.07 -6.36 1.79
N ALA A 69 -2.92 -6.46 2.47
CA ALA A 69 -2.14 -7.69 2.59
C ALA A 69 -2.88 -8.81 3.32
N ARG A 70 -3.82 -8.46 4.22
CA ARG A 70 -4.65 -9.43 4.97
C ARG A 70 -5.43 -10.38 4.07
N TYR A 71 -5.74 -9.95 2.84
CA TYR A 71 -6.54 -10.72 1.90
C TYR A 71 -5.72 -11.41 0.80
N GLN A 72 -4.39 -11.51 0.97
CA GLN A 72 -3.48 -12.14 -0.01
C GLN A 72 -3.66 -13.66 -0.13
N ALA A 73 -4.22 -14.33 0.88
CA ALA A 73 -4.51 -15.76 0.83
C ALA A 73 -5.57 -16.11 -0.23
N ARG A 74 -6.54 -15.22 -0.46
CA ARG A 74 -7.60 -15.40 -1.44
C ARG A 74 -7.96 -14.05 -2.09
N PRO A 75 -7.14 -13.58 -3.06
CA PRO A 75 -7.38 -12.30 -3.70
C PRO A 75 -8.62 -12.36 -4.60
N ILE A 76 -9.51 -11.39 -4.43
CA ILE A 76 -10.71 -11.22 -5.24
C ILE A 76 -10.69 -9.85 -5.93
N LYS A 77 -11.58 -9.65 -6.90
CA LYS A 77 -11.67 -8.40 -7.68
C LYS A 77 -11.77 -7.14 -6.82
N LYS A 78 -12.47 -7.20 -5.67
CA LYS A 78 -12.60 -6.08 -4.72
C LYS A 78 -11.24 -5.61 -4.22
N TYR A 79 -10.40 -6.53 -3.74
CA TYR A 79 -9.06 -6.21 -3.23
C TYR A 79 -8.11 -5.79 -4.35
N LEU A 80 -8.20 -6.42 -5.53
CA LEU A 80 -7.44 -5.98 -6.69
C LEU A 80 -7.72 -4.51 -7.03
N ARG A 81 -8.99 -4.07 -7.02
CA ARG A 81 -9.35 -2.66 -7.25
C ARG A 81 -8.68 -1.72 -6.24
N ALA A 82 -8.59 -2.12 -4.98
CA ALA A 82 -7.89 -1.35 -3.95
C ALA A 82 -6.38 -1.23 -4.29
N VAL A 83 -5.73 -2.34 -4.63
CA VAL A 83 -4.33 -2.34 -5.05
C VAL A 83 -4.10 -1.46 -6.28
N LYS A 84 -4.97 -1.55 -7.30
CA LYS A 84 -4.91 -0.68 -8.49
C LYS A 84 -5.01 0.81 -8.12
N ARG A 85 -5.80 1.16 -7.10
CA ARG A 85 -5.87 2.54 -6.59
C ARG A 85 -4.53 2.99 -6.00
N ILE A 86 -3.83 2.12 -5.27
CA ILE A 86 -2.48 2.41 -4.73
C ILE A 86 -1.50 2.73 -5.87
N PHE A 87 -1.50 1.95 -6.96
CA PHE A 87 -0.66 2.24 -8.13
C PHE A 87 -1.03 3.57 -8.81
N ARG A 88 -2.32 3.93 -8.89
CA ARG A 88 -2.75 5.25 -9.40
C ARG A 88 -2.29 6.40 -8.51
N TYR A 89 -2.34 6.23 -7.19
CA TYR A 89 -1.81 7.21 -6.26
C TYR A 89 -0.28 7.33 -6.38
N LEU A 90 0.42 6.20 -6.53
CA LEU A 90 1.85 6.18 -6.76
C LEU A 90 2.23 7.00 -8.00
N ARG A 91 1.47 6.89 -9.10
CA ARG A 91 1.65 7.70 -10.33
C ARG A 91 1.62 9.20 -10.04
N GLY A 92 0.63 9.67 -9.27
CA GLY A 92 0.48 11.09 -8.93
C GLY A 92 1.57 11.61 -7.99
N THR A 93 2.23 10.71 -7.26
CA THR A 93 3.16 11.05 -6.20
C THR A 93 4.58 10.57 -6.47
N VAL A 94 4.94 10.13 -7.69
CA VAL A 94 6.30 9.65 -8.03
C VAL A 94 7.37 10.70 -7.72
N ASN A 95 7.04 11.97 -7.89
CA ASN A 95 7.92 13.11 -7.65
C ASN A 95 7.89 13.60 -6.19
N TRP A 96 7.03 13.02 -5.35
CA TRP A 96 6.96 13.35 -3.94
C TRP A 96 8.02 12.52 -3.22
N GLY A 97 9.09 13.17 -2.78
CA GLY A 97 10.18 12.57 -2.03
C GLY A 97 10.79 13.60 -1.08
N LEU A 98 11.33 13.13 0.05
CA LEU A 98 12.18 13.97 0.89
C LEU A 98 13.49 14.24 0.14
N TRP A 99 13.72 15.51 -0.19
CA TRP A 99 15.00 15.98 -0.71
C TRP A 99 15.92 16.30 0.47
N TYR A 100 16.89 15.42 0.74
CA TYR A 100 17.97 15.74 1.67
C TYR A 100 19.07 16.45 0.89
N GLN A 101 19.09 17.77 0.96
CA GLN A 101 20.19 18.56 0.44
C GLN A 101 21.39 18.40 1.37
N LYS A 102 22.55 18.04 0.80
CA LYS A 102 23.80 17.70 1.52
C LYS A 102 24.27 18.77 2.52
N ASP A 103 23.84 20.02 2.32
CA ASP A 103 24.29 21.19 3.10
C ASP A 103 23.24 21.71 4.11
N SER A 104 22.13 20.98 4.30
CA SER A 104 21.11 21.36 5.27
C SER A 104 21.36 20.68 6.62
N SER A 105 21.55 21.47 7.68
CA SER A 105 21.62 20.98 9.06
C SER A 105 20.23 20.54 9.54
N ILE A 106 19.67 19.49 8.94
CA ILE A 106 18.35 18.97 9.32
C ILE A 106 18.56 17.98 10.47
N ALA A 107 18.17 18.38 11.68
CA ALA A 107 18.02 17.44 12.79
C ALA A 107 16.79 16.57 12.53
N LEU A 108 17.00 15.29 12.22
CA LEU A 108 15.91 14.34 12.00
C LEU A 108 15.30 13.94 13.36
N MET A 109 14.10 14.43 13.65
CA MET A 109 13.31 14.01 14.82
C MET A 109 12.13 13.16 14.34
N ALA A 110 12.14 11.87 14.63
CA ALA A 110 11.09 10.93 14.25
C ALA A 110 10.28 10.52 15.48
N PHE A 111 8.96 10.59 15.39
CA PHE A 111 8.02 10.11 16.42
C PHE A 111 7.32 8.86 15.89
N ALA A 112 7.35 7.76 16.64
CA ALA A 112 6.61 6.54 16.34
C ALA A 112 5.42 6.42 17.30
N ASN A 113 4.19 6.45 16.78
CA ASN A 113 3.00 6.20 17.57
C ASN A 113 2.40 4.84 17.16
N ALA A 114 2.29 3.92 18.11
CA ALA A 114 1.91 2.53 17.90
C ALA A 114 0.58 2.21 18.59
N ASP A 115 -0.46 2.99 18.35
CA ASP A 115 -1.81 2.69 18.83
C ASP A 115 -2.82 2.78 17.68
N HIS A 116 -3.17 1.62 17.13
CA HIS A 116 -4.48 1.42 16.51
C HIS A 116 -4.85 -0.07 16.55
N ALA A 117 -5.06 -0.58 17.76
CA ALA A 117 -5.81 -1.81 17.94
C ALA A 117 -7.28 -1.54 17.57
N VAL A 118 -7.76 -2.20 16.49
CA VAL A 118 -9.11 -2.76 16.32
C VAL A 118 -9.18 -3.26 14.86
N CYS A 119 -8.88 -4.55 14.68
CA CYS A 119 -9.33 -5.27 13.50
C CYS A 119 -10.82 -5.60 13.71
N GLN A 120 -11.72 -4.93 12.99
CA GLN A 120 -13.17 -5.21 13.10
C GLN A 120 -13.55 -6.62 12.62
N ASP A 121 -12.74 -7.23 11.74
CA ASP A 121 -13.04 -8.55 11.16
C ASP A 121 -12.73 -9.71 12.12
N THR A 122 -11.70 -9.61 12.97
CA THR A 122 -11.28 -10.73 13.82
C THR A 122 -11.44 -10.51 15.32
N ARG A 123 -11.70 -9.28 15.81
CA ARG A 123 -11.82 -8.93 17.25
C ARG A 123 -10.79 -9.63 18.16
N ARG A 124 -9.63 -9.99 17.61
CA ARG A 124 -8.53 -10.65 18.31
C ARG A 124 -7.39 -9.65 18.39
N ASN A 125 -7.11 -9.24 19.61
CA ASN A 125 -5.87 -8.54 19.92
C ASN A 125 -4.77 -9.61 19.98
N THR A 126 -3.63 -9.36 19.34
CA THR A 126 -2.45 -10.21 19.49
C THR A 126 -1.90 -10.04 20.90
N SER A 127 -2.39 -10.83 21.85
CA SER A 127 -1.66 -11.09 23.09
C SER A 127 -0.47 -11.98 22.74
N SER A 128 0.72 -11.47 22.97
CA SER A 128 1.96 -12.23 22.99
C SER A 128 1.80 -13.47 23.87
N SER A 129 2.18 -14.63 23.33
CA SER A 129 2.51 -15.78 24.15
C SER A 129 3.78 -16.37 23.55
N LEU A 130 4.84 -16.31 24.37
CA LEU A 130 6.11 -17.00 24.21
C LEU A 130 5.91 -18.49 23.98
#